data_AF-A0A4P5VXG2-F1
#
_entry.id   AF-A0A4P5VXG2-F1
#
_cell.length_a   1.000
_cell.length_b   1.000
_cell.length_c   1.000
_cell.angle_alpha   90.00
_cell.angle_beta   90.00
_cell.angle_gamma   90.00
#
_symmetry.space_group_name_H-M   'P 1'
#
loop_
_entity.id
_entity.type
_entity.pdbx_description
1 polymer ?
#
loop_
_entity_poly.entity_id
_entity_poly.type
_entity_poly.pdbx_seq_one_letter_code
_entity_poly.pdbx_strand_id
1 'polypeptide(L)'
;MSLPLHPAIVHLPIGGALLGLPLALAILVMVVRGAPRRTWILAALVQGLSFGGALLALNSGEEMEERVEDEVPEAQIEAHEAHAQRFAAGLGLSAALMLAAAFAPRNLSRTADVAAVAAAGLALGLAVPTGHTGGTMVYGDAEVAQQTP
;
A
#
# COMPACT_ATOMS: atom_id res chain seq x y z
N MET A 1 23.83 13.40 9.95
CA MET A 1 22.66 12.63 10.35
C MET A 1 21.98 12.14 9.08
N SER A 2 22.45 11.02 8.53
CA SER A 2 21.76 10.35 7.44
C SER A 2 20.44 9.84 8.01
N LEU A 3 19.32 10.50 7.68
CA LEU A 3 18.02 9.83 7.73
C LEU A 3 18.26 8.46 7.06
N PRO A 4 18.06 7.34 7.75
CA PRO A 4 18.19 6.05 7.10
C PRO A 4 17.08 6.05 6.05
N LEU A 5 17.46 6.27 4.78
CA LEU A 5 16.53 6.37 3.66
C LEU A 5 15.73 5.08 3.54
N HIS A 6 16.33 3.97 3.96
CA HIS A 6 15.76 2.63 3.89
C HIS A 6 14.44 2.49 4.69
N PRO A 7 14.34 2.81 5.99
CA PRO A 7 13.07 2.92 6.71
C PRO A 7 12.03 3.81 6.03
N ALA A 8 12.44 4.97 5.50
CA ALA A 8 11.50 5.88 4.85
C ALA A 8 10.91 5.28 3.56
N ILE A 9 11.73 4.56 2.77
CA ILE A 9 11.29 3.90 1.53
C ILE A 9 10.33 2.76 1.82
N VAL A 10 10.58 1.94 2.85
CA VAL A 10 9.73 0.78 3.18
C VAL A 10 8.45 1.14 3.92
N HIS A 11 8.40 2.28 4.63
CA HIS A 11 7.19 2.75 5.33
C HIS A 11 6.30 3.67 4.47
N LEU A 12 6.84 4.27 3.41
CA LEU A 12 6.09 5.14 2.50
C LEU A 12 4.84 4.43 1.92
N PRO A 13 4.92 3.17 1.44
CA PRO A 13 3.75 2.44 0.94
C PRO A 13 2.62 2.32 1.97
N ILE A 14 2.94 2.04 3.23
CA ILE A 14 1.97 1.88 4.31
C ILE A 14 1.29 3.21 4.62
N GLY A 15 2.07 4.30 4.77
CA GLY A 15 1.51 5.64 4.96
C GLY A 15 0.63 6.07 3.78
N GLY A 16 1.03 5.71 2.56
CA GLY A 16 0.28 5.89 1.34
C GLY A 16 -1.08 5.20 1.34
N ALA A 17 -1.11 3.92 1.69
CA ALA A 17 -2.36 3.16 1.79
C ALA A 17 -3.29 3.70 2.88
N LEU A 18 -2.73 4.08 4.05
CA LEU A 18 -3.47 4.66 5.16
C LEU A 18 -4.10 6.01 4.78
N LEU A 19 -3.38 6.85 4.03
CA LEU A 19 -3.89 8.13 3.53
C LEU A 19 -4.81 7.95 2.31
N GLY A 20 -4.61 6.90 1.51
CA GLY A 20 -5.29 6.68 0.24
C GLY A 20 -6.80 6.59 0.36
N LEU A 21 -7.31 5.84 1.35
CA LEU A 21 -8.75 5.69 1.58
C LEU A 21 -9.44 6.99 2.05
N PRO A 22 -9.00 7.68 3.11
CA PRO A 22 -9.63 8.93 3.52
C PRO A 22 -9.53 10.01 2.44
N LEU A 23 -8.41 10.04 1.68
CA LEU A 23 -8.27 10.95 0.55
C LEU A 23 -9.28 10.62 -0.58
N ALA A 24 -9.44 9.35 -0.93
CA ALA A 24 -10.43 8.91 -1.92
C ALA A 24 -11.86 9.28 -1.52
N LEU A 25 -12.22 9.09 -0.24
CA LEU A 25 -13.53 9.48 0.30
C LEU A 25 -13.73 11.00 0.27
N ALA A 26 -12.71 11.78 0.65
CA ALA A 26 -12.77 13.23 0.59
C ALA A 26 -12.99 13.73 -0.85
N ILE A 27 -12.26 13.17 -1.82
CA ILE A 27 -12.42 13.52 -3.24
C ILE A 27 -13.80 13.10 -3.75
N LEU A 28 -14.30 11.93 -3.37
CA LEU A 28 -15.66 11.50 -3.72
C LEU A 28 -16.69 12.54 -3.24
N VAL A 29 -16.60 12.98 -1.99
CA VAL A 29 -17.47 14.04 -1.44
C VAL A 29 -17.34 15.33 -2.25
N MET A 30 -16.12 15.75 -2.58
CA MET A 30 -15.89 16.97 -3.39
C MET A 30 -16.51 16.86 -4.79
N VAL A 31 -16.31 15.75 -5.48
CA VAL A 31 -16.84 15.51 -6.84
C VAL A 31 -18.36 15.45 -6.82
N VAL A 32 -18.96 14.79 -5.84
CA VAL A 32 -20.43 14.77 -5.65
C VAL A 32 -20.98 16.18 -5.38
N ARG A 33 -20.20 17.04 -4.72
CA ARG A 33 -20.54 18.46 -4.47
C ARG A 33 -20.24 19.39 -5.64
N GLY A 34 -19.75 18.87 -6.78
CA GLY A 34 -19.54 19.65 -8.00
C GLY A 34 -18.09 20.03 -8.30
N ALA A 35 -17.11 19.52 -7.54
CA ALA A 35 -15.70 19.65 -7.91
C ALA A 35 -15.40 18.92 -9.24
N PRO A 36 -14.41 19.37 -10.02
CA PRO A 36 -14.05 18.72 -11.27
C PRO A 36 -13.55 17.30 -11.05
N ARG A 37 -13.91 16.36 -11.93
CA ARG A 37 -13.43 14.96 -11.85
C ARG A 37 -11.90 14.83 -11.84
N ARG A 38 -11.21 15.81 -12.44
CA ARG A 38 -9.74 15.92 -12.41
C ARG A 38 -9.16 15.97 -10.99
N THR A 39 -9.94 16.27 -9.96
CA THR A 39 -9.49 16.18 -8.56
C THR A 39 -8.99 14.76 -8.21
N TRP A 40 -9.52 13.71 -8.83
CA TRP A 40 -9.02 12.34 -8.67
C TRP A 40 -7.54 12.15 -9.03
N ILE A 41 -6.96 13.02 -9.87
CA ILE A 41 -5.52 12.98 -10.20
C ILE A 41 -4.67 13.13 -8.93
N LEU A 42 -5.12 13.90 -7.94
CA LEU A 42 -4.38 14.06 -6.69
C LEU A 42 -4.25 12.73 -5.93
N ALA A 43 -5.35 11.98 -5.80
CA ALA A 43 -5.29 10.66 -5.16
C ALA A 43 -4.52 9.65 -6.01
N ALA A 44 -4.65 9.69 -7.34
CA ALA A 44 -3.89 8.86 -8.24
C ALA A 44 -2.37 9.09 -8.10
N LEU A 45 -1.94 10.34 -7.93
CA LEU A 45 -0.53 10.68 -7.70
C LEU A 45 -0.02 10.16 -6.36
N VAL A 46 -0.79 10.34 -5.27
CA VAL A 46 -0.42 9.82 -3.95
C VAL A 46 -0.27 8.30 -3.99
N GLN A 47 -1.24 7.59 -4.56
CA GLN A 47 -1.16 6.13 -4.69
C GLN A 47 -0.10 5.68 -5.69
N GLY A 48 0.13 6.44 -6.76
CA GLY A 48 1.20 6.17 -7.72
C GLY A 48 2.59 6.29 -7.09
N LEU A 49 2.82 7.31 -6.26
CA LEU A 49 4.06 7.44 -5.48
C LEU A 49 4.22 6.30 -4.48
N SER A 50 3.12 5.87 -3.86
CA SER A 50 3.11 4.78 -2.90
C SER A 50 3.40 3.43 -3.56
N PHE A 51 2.85 3.21 -4.75
CA PHE A 51 3.16 2.07 -5.60
C PHE A 51 4.64 2.08 -6.02
N GLY A 52 5.17 3.22 -6.48
CA GLY A 52 6.58 3.36 -6.81
C GLY A 52 7.50 3.06 -5.62
N GLY A 53 7.15 3.54 -4.42
CA GLY A 53 7.85 3.20 -3.19
C GLY A 53 7.80 1.71 -2.85
N ALA A 54 6.66 1.05 -3.10
CA ALA A 54 6.50 -0.38 -2.86
C ALA A 54 7.38 -1.21 -3.81
N LEU A 55 7.49 -0.82 -5.08
CA LEU A 55 8.39 -1.46 -6.03
C LEU A 55 9.86 -1.30 -5.63
N LEU A 56 10.26 -0.11 -5.16
CA LEU A 56 11.61 0.12 -4.66
C LEU A 56 11.89 -0.72 -3.40
N ALA A 57 10.91 -0.84 -2.51
CA ALA A 57 11.02 -1.67 -1.32
C ALA A 57 11.19 -3.16 -1.68
N LEU A 58 10.39 -3.69 -2.62
CA LEU A 58 10.50 -5.07 -3.10
C LEU A 58 11.89 -5.35 -3.68
N ASN A 59 12.36 -4.52 -4.62
CA ASN A 59 13.69 -4.68 -5.22
C ASN A 59 14.81 -4.61 -4.17
N SER A 60 14.68 -3.70 -3.18
CA SER A 60 15.67 -3.60 -2.11
C SER A 60 15.64 -4.79 -1.13
N GLY A 61 14.49 -5.45 -1.00
CA GLY A 61 14.31 -6.64 -0.16
C GLY A 61 14.99 -7.85 -0.77
N GLU A 62 14.76 -8.10 -2.06
CA GLU A 62 15.41 -9.17 -2.84
C GLU A 62 16.94 -9.08 -2.75
N GLU A 63 17.52 -7.88 -2.89
CA GLU A 63 18.98 -7.67 -2.78
C GLU A 63 19.56 -7.96 -1.38
N MET A 64 18.72 -8.03 -0.34
CA MET A 64 19.13 -8.24 1.04
C MET A 64 18.76 -9.61 1.59
N GLU A 65 17.89 -10.36 0.92
CA GLU A 65 17.39 -11.69 1.34
C GLU A 65 18.53 -12.64 1.72
N GLU A 66 19.49 -12.87 0.82
CA GLU A 66 20.65 -13.75 1.06
C GLU A 66 21.47 -13.35 2.30
N ARG A 67 21.42 -12.08 2.73
CA ARG A 67 22.17 -11.61 3.91
C ARG A 67 21.45 -11.84 5.22
N VAL A 68 20.14 -12.08 5.20
CA VAL A 68 19.30 -12.23 6.39
C VAL A 68 18.73 -13.64 6.54
N GLU A 69 18.89 -14.52 5.55
CA GLU A 69 18.51 -15.95 5.63
C GLU A 69 19.15 -16.70 6.81
N ASP A 70 20.35 -16.30 7.25
CA ASP A 70 21.01 -16.88 8.42
C ASP A 70 20.32 -16.49 9.75
N GLU A 71 19.53 -15.41 9.76
CA GLU A 71 18.91 -14.82 10.95
C GLU A 71 17.38 -14.97 10.97
N VAL A 72 16.73 -15.00 9.79
CA VAL A 72 15.27 -15.07 9.63
C VAL A 72 14.92 -16.29 8.80
N PRO A 73 13.98 -17.16 9.25
CA PRO A 73 13.59 -18.33 8.46
C PRO A 73 13.05 -17.93 7.08
N GLU A 74 13.54 -18.59 6.03
CA GLU A 74 13.15 -18.40 4.61
C GLU A 74 11.62 -18.34 4.43
N ALA A 75 10.88 -19.25 5.05
CA ALA A 75 9.41 -19.26 4.99
C ALA A 75 8.73 -17.97 5.49
N GLN A 76 9.34 -17.24 6.44
CA GLN A 76 8.84 -15.94 6.89
C GLN A 76 9.13 -14.83 5.87
N ILE A 77 10.32 -14.86 5.26
CA ILE A 77 10.74 -13.94 4.21
C ILE A 77 9.81 -14.08 3.00
N GLU A 78 9.63 -15.29 2.49
CA GLU A 78 8.74 -15.59 1.36
C GLU A 78 7.29 -15.16 1.64
N ALA A 79 6.79 -15.41 2.85
CA ALA A 79 5.44 -15.01 3.24
C ALA A 79 5.29 -13.48 3.22
N HIS A 80 6.27 -12.75 3.77
CA HIS A 80 6.26 -11.30 3.73
C HIS A 80 6.34 -10.76 2.31
N GLU A 81 7.22 -11.30 1.49
CA GLU A 81 7.40 -10.92 0.10
C GLU A 81 6.10 -11.13 -0.69
N ALA A 82 5.46 -12.29 -0.57
CA ALA A 82 4.18 -12.58 -1.23
C ALA A 82 3.08 -11.59 -0.81
N HIS A 83 3.03 -11.19 0.46
CA HIS A 83 2.11 -10.14 0.92
C HIS A 83 2.50 -8.76 0.38
N ALA A 84 3.78 -8.41 0.36
CA ALA A 84 4.29 -7.15 -0.17
C ALA A 84 4.00 -7.00 -1.67
N GLN A 85 4.16 -8.06 -2.46
CA GLN A 85 3.81 -8.08 -3.89
C GLN A 85 2.32 -7.83 -4.11
N ARG A 86 1.44 -8.50 -3.35
CA ARG A 86 -0.02 -8.27 -3.41
C ARG A 86 -0.37 -6.84 -3.03
N PHE A 87 0.26 -6.32 -1.98
CA PHE A 87 0.06 -4.95 -1.53
C PHE A 87 0.48 -3.93 -2.59
N ALA A 88 1.65 -4.10 -3.21
CA ALA A 88 2.11 -3.29 -4.33
C ALA A 88 1.12 -3.34 -5.51
N ALA A 89 0.65 -4.52 -5.89
CA ALA A 89 -0.38 -4.67 -6.91
C ALA A 89 -1.68 -3.94 -6.55
N GLY A 90 -2.11 -3.99 -5.29
CA GLY A 90 -3.25 -3.24 -4.76
C GLY A 90 -3.08 -1.72 -4.87
N LEU A 91 -1.90 -1.19 -4.52
CA LEU A 91 -1.55 0.23 -4.68
C LEU A 91 -1.59 0.66 -6.15
N GLY A 92 -0.99 -0.14 -7.04
CA GLY A 92 -0.99 0.10 -8.49
C GLY A 92 -2.41 0.10 -9.07
N LEU A 93 -3.23 -0.89 -8.69
CA LEU A 93 -4.64 -0.96 -9.08
C LEU A 93 -5.44 0.25 -8.57
N SER A 94 -5.22 0.65 -7.31
CA SER A 94 -5.84 1.84 -6.73
C SER A 94 -5.47 3.10 -7.53
N ALA A 95 -4.18 3.29 -7.84
CA ALA A 95 -3.72 4.42 -8.62
C ALA A 95 -4.34 4.45 -10.03
N ALA A 96 -4.38 3.30 -10.71
CA ALA A 96 -4.96 3.16 -12.04
C ALA A 96 -6.46 3.47 -12.05
N LEU A 97 -7.22 2.98 -11.06
CA LEU A 97 -8.66 3.23 -10.97
C LEU A 97 -8.99 4.68 -10.59
N MET A 98 -8.17 5.31 -9.74
CA MET A 98 -8.30 6.75 -9.47
C MET A 98 -8.02 7.58 -10.73
N LEU A 99 -7.00 7.22 -11.50
CA LEU A 99 -6.71 7.88 -12.77
C LEU A 99 -7.86 7.69 -13.76
N ALA A 100 -8.39 6.47 -13.87
CA ALA A 100 -9.57 6.18 -14.69
C ALA A 100 -10.80 7.01 -14.24
N ALA A 101 -11.04 7.14 -12.93
CA ALA A 101 -12.12 7.95 -12.39
C ALA A 101 -11.98 9.43 -12.79
N ALA A 102 -10.76 9.96 -12.87
CA ALA A 102 -10.50 11.34 -13.30
C ALA A 102 -10.97 11.64 -14.73
N PHE A 103 -10.93 10.63 -15.60
CA PHE A 103 -11.27 10.75 -17.03
C PHE A 103 -12.54 9.98 -17.43
N ALA A 104 -13.25 9.40 -16.47
CA ALA A 104 -14.44 8.60 -16.73
C ALA A 104 -15.55 9.44 -17.39
N PRO A 105 -16.20 8.94 -18.45
CA PRO A 105 -17.34 9.61 -19.07
C PRO A 105 -18.54 9.62 -18.12
N ARG A 106 -19.51 10.53 -18.36
CA ARG A 106 -20.64 10.76 -17.45
C ARG A 106 -21.45 9.49 -17.13
N ASN A 107 -21.64 8.61 -18.09
CA ASN A 107 -22.36 7.35 -17.93
C ASN A 107 -21.64 6.32 -17.02
N LEU A 108 -20.32 6.41 -16.87
CA LEU A 108 -19.52 5.52 -16.03
C LEU A 108 -19.00 6.19 -14.75
N SER A 109 -19.26 7.48 -14.57
CA SER A 109 -18.72 8.31 -13.48
C SER A 109 -18.89 7.69 -12.09
N ARG A 110 -20.12 7.30 -11.72
CA ARG A 110 -20.41 6.68 -10.42
C ARG A 110 -19.72 5.34 -10.23
N THR A 111 -19.72 4.49 -11.26
CA THR A 111 -19.05 3.19 -11.21
C THR A 111 -17.55 3.36 -11.02
N ALA A 112 -16.94 4.31 -11.73
CA ALA A 112 -15.52 4.61 -11.60
C ALA A 112 -15.17 5.20 -10.22
N ASP A 113 -16.02 6.07 -9.67
CA ASP A 113 -15.83 6.65 -8.34
C ASP A 113 -15.91 5.55 -7.25
N VAL A 114 -16.90 4.66 -7.33
CA VAL A 114 -17.03 3.51 -6.40
C VAL A 114 -15.84 2.56 -6.54
N ALA A 115 -15.42 2.23 -7.77
CA ALA A 115 -14.28 1.37 -8.02
C ALA A 115 -12.97 1.96 -7.44
N ALA A 116 -12.75 3.27 -7.60
CA ALA A 116 -11.58 3.95 -7.06
C ALA A 116 -11.53 3.91 -5.51
N VAL A 117 -12.67 4.14 -4.85
CA VAL A 117 -12.76 4.03 -3.38
C VAL A 117 -12.58 2.59 -2.92
N ALA A 118 -13.23 1.63 -3.58
CA ALA A 118 -13.11 0.21 -3.26
C ALA A 118 -11.66 -0.29 -3.39
N ALA A 119 -10.95 0.15 -4.43
CA ALA A 119 -9.54 -0.19 -4.63
C ALA A 119 -8.62 0.44 -3.56
N ALA A 120 -8.91 1.66 -3.12
CA ALA A 120 -8.18 2.26 -1.98
C ALA A 120 -8.40 1.46 -0.69
N GLY A 121 -9.63 1.01 -0.43
CA GLY A 121 -9.96 0.14 0.70
C GLY A 121 -9.27 -1.22 0.61
N LEU A 122 -9.22 -1.82 -0.58
CA LEU A 122 -8.47 -3.06 -0.83
C LEU A 122 -6.98 -2.88 -0.56
N ALA A 123 -6.36 -1.81 -1.08
CA ALA A 123 -4.95 -1.54 -0.85
C ALA A 123 -4.64 -1.36 0.65
N LEU A 124 -5.50 -0.65 1.39
CA LEU A 124 -5.39 -0.53 2.85
C LEU A 124 -5.53 -1.89 3.55
N GLY A 125 -6.48 -2.73 3.13
CA GLY A 125 -6.66 -4.07 3.67
C GLY A 125 -5.44 -4.98 3.44
N LEU A 126 -4.80 -4.85 2.27
CA LEU A 126 -3.57 -5.59 1.93
C LEU A 126 -2.34 -5.09 2.70
N ALA A 127 -2.33 -3.85 3.19
CA ALA A 127 -1.25 -3.34 4.03
C ALA A 127 -1.15 -4.07 5.39
N VAL A 128 -2.28 -4.58 5.90
CA VAL A 128 -2.35 -5.27 7.21
C VAL A 128 -1.50 -6.55 7.23
N PRO A 129 -1.69 -7.55 6.35
CA PRO A 129 -0.87 -8.76 6.36
C PRO A 129 0.60 -8.46 6.05
N THR A 130 0.91 -7.52 5.14
CA THR A 130 2.30 -7.10 4.87
C THR A 130 2.96 -6.51 6.11
N GLY A 131 2.27 -5.62 6.83
CA GLY A 131 2.78 -5.05 8.07
C GLY A 131 2.90 -6.07 9.19
N HIS A 132 1.97 -7.02 9.29
CA HIS A 132 2.00 -8.08 10.30
C HIS A 132 3.21 -9.00 10.10
N THR A 133 3.41 -9.55 8.90
CA THR A 133 4.55 -10.42 8.61
C THR A 133 5.89 -9.68 8.70
N GLY A 134 5.92 -8.40 8.34
CA GLY A 134 7.10 -7.55 8.55
C GLY A 134 7.42 -7.35 10.04
N GLY A 135 6.38 -7.14 10.86
CA GLY A 135 6.52 -7.01 12.30
C GLY A 135 6.97 -8.30 12.98
N THR A 136 6.46 -9.47 12.56
CA THR A 136 6.84 -10.76 13.15
C THR A 136 8.30 -11.11 12.88
N MET A 137 8.85 -10.76 11.71
CA MET A 137 10.28 -10.97 11.42
C MET A 137 11.20 -10.14 12.33
N VAL A 138 10.79 -8.92 12.69
CA VAL A 138 11.60 -8.02 13.53
C VAL A 138 11.43 -8.33 15.02
N TYR A 139 10.19 -8.60 15.45
CA TYR A 139 9.86 -8.70 16.87
C TYR A 139 9.68 -10.13 17.38
N GLY A 140 9.71 -11.14 16.50
CA GLY A 140 9.68 -12.56 16.82
C GLY A 140 8.57 -12.92 17.81
N ASP A 141 7.36 -13.21 17.31
CA ASP A 141 6.21 -13.65 18.11
C ASP A 141 6.16 -13.11 19.55
N ALA A 142 5.81 -11.84 19.72
CA ALA A 142 5.42 -11.31 21.03
C ALA A 142 4.27 -12.12 21.69
N GLU A 143 3.62 -13.02 20.95
CA GLU A 143 2.66 -14.00 21.44
C GLU A 143 3.28 -15.26 22.07
N VAL A 144 4.47 -15.72 21.67
CA VAL A 144 5.09 -16.94 22.24
C VAL A 144 5.63 -16.66 23.66
N ALA A 145 5.99 -15.42 23.98
CA ALA A 145 6.44 -15.04 25.32
C ALA A 145 5.32 -14.98 26.39
N GLN A 146 4.04 -15.06 26.01
CA GLN A 146 2.90 -15.02 26.94
C GLN A 146 2.23 -16.39 27.16
N GLN A 147 2.72 -17.46 26.54
CA GLN A 147 2.17 -18.82 26.66
C GLN A 147 3.15 -19.84 27.26
N THR A 148 4.11 -19.39 28.06
CA THR A 148 4.87 -20.29 28.94
C THR A 148 4.11 -20.38 30.29
N PRO A 149 3.58 -21.55 30.69
CA PRO A 149 2.96 -21.73 32.00
C PRO A 149 3.96 -21.65 33.15
#